data_AF-A0A1F3NJB2-F1
#
_entry.id   AF-A0A1F3NJB2-F1
#
_cell.length_a   1.000
_cell.length_b   1.000
_cell.length_c   1.000
_cell.angle_alpha   90.00
_cell.angle_beta   90.00
_cell.angle_gamma   90.00
#
_symmetry.space_group_name_H-M   'P 1'
#
loop_
_entity.id
_entity.type
_entity.pdbx_description
1 polymer ?
#
loop_
_entity_poly.entity_id
_entity_poly.type
_entity_poly.pdbx_seq_one_letter_code
_entity_poly.pdbx_strand_id
1 'polypeptide(L)'
;MSCTKKTDNPIKFQKGTFPDSLINISAINSEYDDYNLDIHVLSAINPLLFSSNRGSSGGQFDLVHGTFSYIFDQGTGDFTLNGEITNDAFLTRLVSKVNTAGNDFGPYRLYSALDGFEYLILSSVSNGNLDFFYTKNLPYFGTSVPEISGPFPVSLLNSVSDEAYFCFDTNQDSAYFSSNTEGNFDICLHTKPTGTLIDAWLSLSYATSSKVDILNSTGDDKCPFIYRKVMVFASNRDGGSGGYDLYFSIFSNGNWGAPTNFGSGINTASDEYRPVIAGDEEFTNQYLMFSSNRPGGQGGFDLYFTGIDFAK
;
A
#
# COMPACT_ATOMS: atom_id res chain seq x y z
N MET A 1 34.13 -50.58 5.89
CA MET A 1 33.59 -49.20 5.91
C MET A 1 32.51 -49.13 4.84
N SER A 2 31.24 -49.07 5.25
CA SER A 2 30.13 -48.90 4.30
C SER A 2 30.04 -47.41 3.97
N CYS A 3 30.23 -47.08 2.70
CA CYS A 3 30.08 -45.72 2.19
C CYS A 3 28.58 -45.44 2.09
N THR A 4 28.02 -44.69 3.03
CA THR A 4 26.64 -44.22 2.96
C THR A 4 26.48 -43.35 1.71
N LYS A 5 25.62 -43.76 0.79
CA LYS A 5 25.18 -42.93 -0.34
C LYS A 5 24.68 -41.61 0.23
N LYS A 6 25.21 -40.47 -0.24
CA LYS A 6 24.60 -39.17 -0.01
C LYS A 6 23.13 -39.29 -0.42
N THR A 7 22.22 -39.03 0.52
CA THR A 7 20.79 -38.86 0.22
C THR A 7 20.65 -37.76 -0.83
N ASP A 8 19.76 -37.96 -1.80
CA ASP A 8 19.44 -36.93 -2.80
C ASP A 8 19.14 -35.61 -2.09
N ASN A 9 19.59 -34.49 -2.68
CA ASN A 9 19.37 -33.16 -2.12
C ASN A 9 17.85 -32.93 -1.96
N PRO A 10 17.32 -32.73 -0.74
CA PRO A 10 15.88 -32.57 -0.54
C PRO A 10 15.33 -31.27 -1.15
N ILE A 11 16.19 -30.30 -1.46
CA ILE A 11 15.84 -29.03 -2.09
C ILE A 11 15.60 -29.26 -3.59
N LYS A 12 14.36 -29.07 -4.03
CA LYS A 12 13.96 -29.09 -5.45
C LYS A 12 13.84 -27.69 -6.04
N PHE A 13 13.48 -26.71 -5.22
CA PHE A 13 13.30 -25.32 -5.61
C PHE A 13 14.26 -24.44 -4.79
N GLN A 14 15.21 -23.78 -5.46
CA GLN A 14 16.18 -22.91 -4.79
C GLN A 14 15.55 -21.61 -4.31
N LYS A 15 14.54 -21.13 -5.03
CA LYS A 15 13.75 -19.93 -4.73
C LYS A 15 12.27 -20.27 -4.79
N GLY A 16 11.47 -19.51 -4.03
CA GLY A 16 10.02 -19.52 -4.13
C GLY A 16 9.51 -18.81 -5.38
N THR A 17 8.25 -19.06 -5.71
CA THR A 17 7.49 -18.27 -6.67
C THR A 17 6.15 -17.98 -6.01
N PHE A 18 5.80 -16.70 -5.87
CA PHE A 18 4.49 -16.31 -5.38
C PHE A 18 3.44 -16.81 -6.36
N PRO A 19 2.34 -17.39 -5.87
CA PRO A 19 1.39 -18.06 -6.74
C PRO A 19 0.58 -17.06 -7.57
N ASP A 20 0.41 -17.34 -8.86
CA ASP A 20 -0.44 -16.53 -9.76
C ASP A 20 -1.94 -16.66 -9.40
N SER A 21 -2.30 -17.61 -8.54
CA SER A 21 -3.65 -17.76 -8.03
C SER A 21 -3.95 -16.65 -7.01
N LEU A 22 -5.11 -16.04 -7.16
CA LEU A 22 -5.62 -15.07 -6.21
C LEU A 22 -5.99 -15.72 -4.87
N ILE A 23 -5.48 -15.16 -3.78
CA ILE A 23 -5.77 -15.58 -2.41
C ILE A 23 -6.56 -14.46 -1.70
N ASN A 24 -7.77 -14.74 -1.23
CA ASN A 24 -8.48 -13.88 -0.28
C ASN A 24 -7.83 -14.04 1.11
N ILE A 25 -7.43 -12.94 1.75
CA ILE A 25 -6.73 -12.99 3.05
C ILE A 25 -7.75 -13.09 4.18
N SER A 26 -8.46 -14.22 4.22
CA SER A 26 -9.68 -14.35 5.02
C SER A 26 -9.47 -14.19 6.53
N ALA A 27 -8.28 -14.50 7.03
CA ALA A 27 -7.96 -14.32 8.44
C ALA A 27 -7.83 -12.84 8.87
N ILE A 28 -7.74 -11.91 7.91
CA ILE A 28 -7.71 -10.46 8.16
C ILE A 28 -9.05 -9.82 7.83
N ASN A 29 -9.66 -10.23 6.72
CA ASN A 29 -10.95 -9.70 6.26
C ASN A 29 -12.10 -9.97 7.25
N SER A 30 -13.15 -9.17 7.14
CA SER A 30 -14.34 -9.20 7.99
C SER A 30 -15.61 -9.17 7.14
N GLU A 31 -16.78 -9.23 7.79
CA GLU A 31 -18.08 -9.06 7.11
C GLU A 31 -18.34 -7.61 6.64
N TYR A 32 -17.42 -6.70 6.94
CA TYR A 32 -17.47 -5.28 6.61
C TYR A 32 -16.42 -4.93 5.55
N ASP A 33 -16.28 -3.66 5.18
CA ASP A 33 -15.30 -3.23 4.20
C ASP A 33 -13.89 -3.18 4.81
N ASP A 34 -12.97 -3.87 4.16
CA ASP A 34 -11.55 -3.91 4.46
C ASP A 34 -10.75 -3.55 3.21
N TYR A 35 -10.13 -2.37 3.22
CA TYR A 35 -9.44 -1.86 2.05
C TYR A 35 -8.34 -0.85 2.39
N ASN A 36 -7.65 -0.31 1.38
CA ASN A 36 -6.59 0.71 1.56
C ASN A 36 -5.41 0.22 2.41
N LEU A 37 -4.85 -0.93 2.09
CA LEU A 37 -3.73 -1.48 2.84
C LEU A 37 -2.39 -0.79 2.54
N ASP A 38 -1.44 -0.90 3.47
CA ASP A 38 -0.05 -0.48 3.31
C ASP A 38 0.92 -1.55 3.83
N ILE A 39 2.07 -1.64 3.17
CA ILE A 39 3.17 -2.54 3.52
C ILE A 39 4.43 -1.70 3.72
N HIS A 40 4.84 -1.57 4.97
CA HIS A 40 5.96 -0.73 5.35
C HIS A 40 7.31 -1.44 5.33
N VAL A 41 7.36 -2.60 5.99
CA VAL A 41 8.59 -3.35 6.30
C VAL A 41 8.32 -4.82 6.04
N LEU A 42 9.26 -5.45 5.35
CA LEU A 42 9.27 -6.90 5.20
C LEU A 42 10.12 -7.54 6.30
N SER A 43 9.55 -8.51 7.00
CA SER A 43 10.18 -9.29 8.05
C SER A 43 9.59 -10.71 8.08
N ALA A 44 10.00 -11.55 9.03
CA ALA A 44 9.39 -12.87 9.20
C ALA A 44 7.87 -12.81 9.46
N ILE A 45 7.42 -11.76 10.15
CA ILE A 45 6.01 -11.44 10.38
C ILE A 45 5.80 -9.99 9.99
N ASN A 46 5.10 -9.76 8.88
CA ASN A 46 4.99 -8.46 8.25
C ASN A 46 3.83 -7.67 8.86
N PRO A 47 4.06 -6.49 9.44
CA PRO A 47 2.97 -5.64 9.91
C PRO A 47 2.15 -5.12 8.72
N LEU A 48 0.84 -5.11 8.89
CA LEU A 48 -0.13 -4.63 7.91
C LEU A 48 -1.00 -3.57 8.58
N LEU A 49 -1.15 -2.40 7.93
CA LEU A 49 -2.18 -1.42 8.29
C LEU A 49 -3.13 -1.29 7.12
N PHE A 50 -4.41 -1.09 7.41
CA PHE A 50 -5.45 -0.91 6.39
C PHE A 50 -6.64 -0.14 6.99
N SER A 51 -7.49 0.39 6.13
CA SER A 51 -8.75 1.02 6.54
C SER A 51 -9.86 -0.01 6.64
N SER A 52 -10.68 0.08 7.68
CA SER A 52 -11.83 -0.78 7.87
C SER A 52 -12.96 -0.07 8.58
N ASN A 53 -14.20 -0.35 8.19
CA ASN A 53 -15.40 0.09 8.91
C ASN A 53 -15.95 -1.00 9.86
N ARG A 54 -15.14 -2.02 10.18
CA ARG A 54 -15.52 -3.08 11.14
C ARG A 54 -15.82 -2.55 12.55
N GLY A 55 -15.09 -1.52 12.99
CA GLY A 55 -15.25 -0.95 14.33
C GLY A 55 -16.57 -0.19 14.52
N SER A 56 -17.20 0.20 13.42
CA SER A 56 -18.41 1.02 13.37
C SER A 56 -19.62 0.30 12.77
N SER A 57 -19.52 -1.02 12.59
CA SER A 57 -20.56 -1.85 11.96
C SER A 57 -20.96 -1.39 10.55
N GLY A 58 -19.98 -1.04 9.72
CA GLY A 58 -20.20 -0.60 8.33
C GLY A 58 -20.37 0.92 8.16
N GLY A 59 -20.12 1.70 9.21
CA GLY A 59 -20.19 3.15 9.19
C GLY A 59 -18.85 3.80 8.84
N GLN A 60 -18.26 4.46 9.84
CA GLN A 60 -16.97 5.15 9.75
C GLN A 60 -15.81 4.17 9.50
N PHE A 61 -14.88 4.57 8.63
CA PHE A 61 -13.60 3.89 8.44
C PHE A 61 -12.54 4.38 9.42
N ASP A 62 -11.89 3.42 10.07
CA ASP A 62 -10.75 3.62 10.95
C ASP A 62 -9.56 2.83 10.41
N LEU A 63 -8.33 3.23 10.78
CA LEU A 63 -7.17 2.37 10.58
C LEU A 63 -7.19 1.21 11.57
N VAL A 64 -7.02 0.01 11.02
CA VAL A 64 -6.88 -1.27 11.72
C VAL A 64 -5.51 -1.85 11.37
N HIS A 65 -4.98 -2.72 12.23
CA HIS A 65 -3.73 -3.39 11.97
C HIS A 65 -3.82 -4.91 12.16
N GLY A 66 -2.96 -5.59 11.43
CA GLY A 66 -2.77 -7.03 11.48
C GLY A 66 -1.33 -7.38 11.13
N THR A 67 -1.13 -8.66 10.86
CA THR A 67 0.12 -9.14 10.29
C THR A 67 -0.16 -10.15 9.20
N PHE A 68 0.80 -10.32 8.30
CA PHE A 68 0.82 -11.44 7.37
C PHE A 68 2.21 -12.07 7.32
N SER A 69 2.25 -13.36 7.00
CA SER A 69 3.49 -14.09 6.71
C SER A 69 3.23 -15.06 5.58
N TYR A 70 4.29 -15.48 4.90
CA TYR A 70 4.19 -16.52 3.90
C TYR A 70 5.30 -17.54 4.10
N ILE A 71 5.01 -18.78 3.73
CA ILE A 71 5.93 -19.92 3.81
C ILE A 71 5.98 -20.57 2.44
N PHE A 72 7.19 -20.89 1.98
CA PHE A 72 7.42 -21.67 0.77
C PHE A 72 8.23 -22.91 1.10
N ASP A 73 7.72 -24.09 0.76
CA ASP A 73 8.42 -25.36 0.94
C ASP A 73 9.34 -25.64 -0.26
N GLN A 74 10.65 -25.61 -0.05
CA GLN A 74 11.64 -25.83 -1.12
C GLN A 74 11.70 -27.28 -1.64
N GLY A 75 11.09 -28.25 -0.95
CA GLY A 75 11.03 -29.66 -1.34
C GLY A 75 9.76 -30.04 -2.13
N THR A 76 8.64 -29.35 -1.87
CA THR A 76 7.36 -29.59 -2.54
C THR A 76 6.96 -28.49 -3.52
N GLY A 77 7.38 -27.24 -3.26
CA GLY A 77 6.95 -26.05 -3.98
C GLY A 77 5.66 -25.44 -3.41
N ASP A 78 5.18 -25.93 -2.26
CA ASP A 78 3.93 -25.45 -1.67
C ASP A 78 4.10 -24.04 -1.08
N PHE A 79 3.09 -23.21 -1.31
CA PHE A 79 3.02 -21.85 -0.77
C PHE A 79 1.84 -21.72 0.20
N THR A 80 2.09 -21.13 1.36
CA THR A 80 1.05 -20.81 2.35
C THR A 80 1.14 -19.34 2.71
N LEU A 81 0.01 -18.64 2.65
CA LEU A 81 -0.16 -17.29 3.19
C LEU A 81 -0.93 -17.36 4.51
N ASN A 82 -0.40 -16.74 5.55
CA ASN A 82 -1.06 -16.59 6.84
C ASN A 82 -1.34 -15.12 7.10
N GLY A 83 -2.48 -14.82 7.72
CA GLY A 83 -2.84 -13.49 8.18
C GLY A 83 -3.44 -13.55 9.58
N GLU A 84 -3.36 -12.46 10.32
CA GLU A 84 -3.95 -12.35 11.66
C GLU A 84 -4.21 -10.88 12.02
N ILE A 85 -5.38 -10.59 12.61
CA ILE A 85 -5.61 -9.32 13.32
C ILE A 85 -4.91 -9.40 14.68
N THR A 86 -4.02 -8.45 14.94
CA THR A 86 -3.13 -8.49 16.11
C THR A 86 -3.43 -7.38 17.10
N ASN A 87 -2.95 -7.53 18.34
CA ASN A 87 -2.96 -6.48 19.37
C ASN A 87 -1.52 -6.00 19.66
N ASP A 88 -0.74 -5.74 18.61
CA ASP A 88 0.63 -5.20 18.76
C ASP A 88 0.61 -3.83 19.46
N ALA A 89 1.36 -3.70 20.55
CA ALA A 89 1.30 -2.53 21.42
C ALA A 89 1.72 -1.23 20.72
N PHE A 90 2.65 -1.29 19.78
CA PHE A 90 3.09 -0.11 19.03
C PHE A 90 2.08 0.26 17.96
N LEU A 91 1.63 -0.70 17.14
CA LEU A 91 0.65 -0.45 16.08
C LEU A 91 -0.69 0.00 16.67
N THR A 92 -1.13 -0.56 17.79
CA THR A 92 -2.32 -0.12 18.51
C THR A 92 -2.18 1.34 18.96
N ARG A 93 -1.00 1.72 19.49
CA ARG A 93 -0.73 3.12 19.87
C ARG A 93 -0.67 4.04 18.64
N LEU A 94 -0.17 3.53 17.51
CA LEU A 94 -0.04 4.29 16.27
C LEU A 94 -1.41 4.57 15.64
N VAL A 95 -2.26 3.55 15.45
CA VAL A 95 -3.60 3.74 14.86
C VAL A 95 -4.52 4.55 15.76
N SER A 96 -4.47 4.34 17.09
CA SER A 96 -5.27 5.16 18.03
C SER A 96 -4.86 6.63 18.06
N LYS A 97 -3.66 6.97 17.59
CA LYS A 97 -3.21 8.35 17.47
C LYS A 97 -3.84 9.09 16.29
N VAL A 98 -4.22 8.35 15.25
CA VAL A 98 -4.68 8.93 13.97
C VAL A 98 -6.15 8.68 13.67
N ASN A 99 -6.76 7.66 14.26
CA ASN A 99 -8.21 7.44 14.11
C ASN A 99 -8.99 8.59 14.74
N THR A 100 -9.94 9.12 14.00
CA THR A 100 -10.75 10.29 14.32
C THR A 100 -12.22 9.91 14.50
N ALA A 101 -13.12 10.89 14.40
CA ALA A 101 -14.56 10.64 14.25
C ALA A 101 -15.02 10.69 12.77
N GLY A 102 -14.12 11.03 11.86
CA GLY A 102 -14.32 11.01 10.41
C GLY A 102 -13.69 9.78 9.77
N ASN A 103 -13.86 9.62 8.46
CA ASN A 103 -13.26 8.48 7.77
C ASN A 103 -11.74 8.66 7.62
N ASP A 104 -10.98 7.65 8.05
CA ASP A 104 -9.52 7.61 8.00
C ASP A 104 -9.04 6.58 6.98
N PHE A 105 -8.34 7.07 5.96
CA PHE A 105 -7.96 6.31 4.77
C PHE A 105 -6.48 6.30 4.50
N GLY A 106 -6.00 5.17 3.99
CA GLY A 106 -4.72 5.13 3.26
C GLY A 106 -3.50 5.38 4.10
N PRO A 107 -3.18 4.48 5.04
CA PRO A 107 -1.87 4.48 5.64
C PRO A 107 -0.80 4.48 4.53
N TYR A 108 0.26 5.23 4.77
CA TYR A 108 1.52 5.13 4.05
C TYR A 108 2.63 5.33 5.06
N ARG A 109 3.33 4.25 5.38
CA ARG A 109 4.43 4.28 6.34
C ARG A 109 5.76 4.28 5.64
N LEU A 110 6.69 5.08 6.16
CA LEU A 110 8.05 5.15 5.64
C LEU A 110 9.08 5.43 6.74
N TYR A 111 10.31 5.02 6.48
CA TYR A 111 11.47 5.36 7.30
C TYR A 111 12.31 6.39 6.55
N SER A 112 12.64 7.49 7.23
CA SER A 112 13.54 8.51 6.72
C SER A 112 14.94 8.29 7.27
N ALA A 113 15.88 7.94 6.39
CA ALA A 113 17.29 7.80 6.76
C ALA A 113 17.96 9.14 7.10
N LEU A 114 17.33 10.26 6.75
CA LEU A 114 17.89 11.60 6.95
C LEU A 114 17.77 12.08 8.39
N ASP A 115 16.66 11.76 9.06
CA ASP A 115 16.42 12.11 10.47
C ASP A 115 16.24 10.91 11.39
N GLY A 116 16.16 9.70 10.84
CA GLY A 116 16.08 8.45 11.60
C GLY A 116 14.70 8.13 12.16
N PHE A 117 13.64 8.79 11.67
CA PHE A 117 12.27 8.56 12.14
C PHE A 117 11.45 7.72 11.17
N GLU A 118 10.46 7.02 11.73
CA GLU A 118 9.33 6.48 10.98
C GLU A 118 8.19 7.49 10.95
N TYR A 119 7.52 7.52 9.81
CA TYR A 119 6.36 8.34 9.54
C TYR A 119 5.18 7.44 9.18
N LEU A 120 3.99 7.83 9.60
CA LEU A 120 2.73 7.36 9.04
C LEU A 120 2.02 8.58 8.46
N ILE A 121 1.71 8.55 7.17
CA ILE A 121 0.89 9.53 6.46
C ILE A 121 -0.45 8.86 6.15
N LEU A 122 -1.55 9.58 6.34
CA LEU A 122 -2.89 9.11 6.00
C LEU A 122 -3.77 10.29 5.57
N SER A 123 -4.93 10.00 4.98
CA SER A 123 -5.98 10.97 4.73
C SER A 123 -7.09 10.82 5.76
N SER A 124 -7.61 11.93 6.25
CA SER A 124 -8.71 11.94 7.23
C SER A 124 -9.73 13.01 6.87
N VAL A 125 -11.02 12.70 7.08
CA VAL A 125 -12.10 13.69 6.93
C VAL A 125 -12.15 14.58 8.17
N SER A 126 -11.41 15.70 8.14
CA SER A 126 -11.33 16.62 9.29
C SER A 126 -12.25 17.84 9.18
N ASN A 127 -12.52 18.33 7.95
CA ASN A 127 -13.32 19.53 7.68
C ASN A 127 -14.16 19.42 6.39
N GLY A 128 -14.66 18.23 6.07
CA GLY A 128 -15.53 17.96 4.91
C GLY A 128 -14.81 17.37 3.71
N ASN A 129 -13.51 17.63 3.56
CA ASN A 129 -12.65 16.99 2.56
C ASN A 129 -11.68 16.00 3.21
N LEU A 130 -11.09 15.13 2.39
CA LEU A 130 -9.93 14.32 2.76
C LEU A 130 -8.67 15.19 2.79
N ASP A 131 -8.10 15.34 3.98
CA ASP A 131 -6.84 16.05 4.20
C ASP A 131 -5.76 15.06 4.64
N PHE A 132 -4.52 15.27 4.21
CA PHE A 132 -3.38 14.51 4.71
C PHE A 132 -2.95 14.95 6.10
N PHE A 133 -2.68 13.96 6.94
CA PHE A 133 -2.04 14.10 8.24
C PHE A 133 -0.87 13.15 8.36
N TYR A 134 0.10 13.50 9.21
CA TYR A 134 1.22 12.63 9.50
C TYR A 134 1.53 12.53 10.99
N THR A 135 1.99 11.36 11.40
CA THR A 135 2.66 11.15 12.69
C THR A 135 4.12 10.82 12.47
N LYS A 136 4.91 10.93 13.54
CA LYS A 136 6.35 10.67 13.52
C LYS A 136 6.77 10.00 14.84
N ASN A 137 7.57 8.95 14.75
CA ASN A 137 8.09 8.21 15.90
C ASN A 137 9.49 7.65 15.62
N LEU A 138 10.25 7.36 16.68
CA LEU A 138 11.46 6.56 16.53
C LEU A 138 11.09 5.12 16.12
N PRO A 139 11.93 4.40 15.34
CA PRO A 139 11.69 3.00 15.03
C PRO A 139 11.48 2.15 16.29
N TYR A 140 10.57 1.17 16.21
CA TYR A 140 10.22 0.30 17.34
C TYR A 140 10.78 -1.10 17.16
N PHE A 141 11.55 -1.57 18.16
CA PHE A 141 12.18 -2.90 18.18
C PHE A 141 11.80 -3.75 19.41
N GLY A 142 10.65 -3.49 20.05
CA GLY A 142 10.11 -4.36 21.09
C GLY A 142 10.42 -4.02 22.56
N THR A 143 11.35 -3.11 22.86
CA THR A 143 11.76 -2.84 24.26
C THR A 143 10.83 -1.88 25.01
N SER A 144 10.42 -0.81 24.33
CA SER A 144 9.53 0.23 24.88
C SER A 144 8.85 0.93 23.72
N VAL A 145 7.52 1.05 23.76
CA VAL A 145 6.78 1.74 22.69
C VAL A 145 7.20 3.22 22.67
N PRO A 146 7.77 3.72 21.56
CA PRO A 146 8.24 5.10 21.49
C PRO A 146 7.09 6.09 21.61
N GLU A 147 7.43 7.35 21.91
CA GLU A 147 6.48 8.44 21.74
C GLU A 147 6.10 8.59 20.26
N ILE A 148 4.83 8.87 20.01
CA ILE A 148 4.28 9.13 18.68
C ILE A 148 3.79 10.58 18.66
N SER A 149 4.51 11.43 17.95
CA SER A 149 4.18 12.85 17.76
C SER A 149 3.15 13.00 16.63
N GLY A 150 2.32 14.05 16.70
CA GLY A 150 1.24 14.32 15.73
C GLY A 150 -0.15 13.95 16.26
N PRO A 151 -1.15 13.74 15.39
CA PRO A 151 -1.08 13.98 13.94
C PRO A 151 -0.87 15.46 13.64
N PHE A 152 -0.03 15.76 12.67
CA PHE A 152 0.21 17.11 12.14
C PHE A 152 -0.37 17.18 10.72
N PRO A 153 -0.92 18.33 10.29
CA PRO A 153 -1.38 18.48 8.92
C PRO A 153 -0.20 18.47 7.94
N VAL A 154 -0.39 17.87 6.77
CA VAL A 154 0.51 18.07 5.62
C VAL A 154 0.10 19.36 4.90
N SER A 155 0.34 20.49 5.55
CA SER A 155 -0.04 21.84 5.08
C SER A 155 0.42 22.14 3.66
N LEU A 156 1.52 21.53 3.22
CA LEU A 156 2.08 21.74 1.88
C LEU A 156 1.15 21.23 0.77
N LEU A 157 0.45 20.12 1.01
CA LEU A 157 -0.30 19.39 -0.03
C LEU A 157 -1.81 19.52 0.12
N ASN A 158 -2.32 19.75 1.33
CA ASN A 158 -3.75 19.90 1.58
C ASN A 158 -4.29 21.17 0.94
N SER A 159 -5.28 20.99 0.08
CA SER A 159 -5.94 22.04 -0.69
C SER A 159 -7.38 22.25 -0.20
N VAL A 160 -8.23 22.81 -1.06
CA VAL A 160 -9.69 22.91 -0.82
C VAL A 160 -10.45 21.72 -1.40
N SER A 161 -9.73 20.72 -1.88
CA SER A 161 -10.20 19.50 -2.54
C SER A 161 -9.88 18.28 -1.68
N ASP A 162 -10.18 17.09 -2.17
CA ASP A 162 -9.77 15.84 -1.52
C ASP A 162 -8.34 15.48 -1.93
N GLU A 163 -7.49 15.28 -0.94
CA GLU A 163 -6.14 14.74 -1.10
C GLU A 163 -6.01 13.36 -0.44
N ALA A 164 -5.69 12.38 -1.27
CA ALA A 164 -5.71 10.99 -0.89
C ALA A 164 -4.50 10.20 -1.38
N TYR A 165 -4.13 9.16 -0.64
CA TYR A 165 -3.28 8.07 -1.14
C TYR A 165 -1.84 8.52 -1.46
N PHE A 166 -1.19 9.06 -0.45
CA PHE A 166 0.19 9.52 -0.50
C PHE A 166 1.17 8.35 -0.74
N CYS A 167 2.20 8.57 -1.54
CA CYS A 167 3.31 7.65 -1.74
C CYS A 167 4.59 8.42 -2.12
N PHE A 168 5.75 8.02 -1.60
CA PHE A 168 7.04 8.52 -2.11
C PHE A 168 7.59 7.61 -3.21
N ASP A 169 8.38 8.21 -4.10
CA ASP A 169 9.31 7.44 -4.92
C ASP A 169 10.41 6.76 -4.07
N THR A 170 11.21 5.91 -4.70
CA THR A 170 12.24 5.14 -3.98
C THR A 170 13.30 6.03 -3.32
N ASN A 171 13.61 7.19 -3.89
CA ASN A 171 14.60 8.11 -3.32
C ASN A 171 14.03 9.02 -2.24
N GLN A 172 12.71 8.99 -2.02
CA GLN A 172 11.99 9.93 -1.14
C GLN A 172 12.30 11.40 -1.49
N ASP A 173 12.40 11.70 -2.78
CA ASP A 173 12.56 13.06 -3.31
C ASP A 173 11.33 13.55 -4.07
N SER A 174 10.35 12.68 -4.29
CA SER A 174 9.15 12.96 -5.06
C SER A 174 7.93 12.29 -4.42
N ALA A 175 6.99 13.09 -3.93
CA ALA A 175 5.72 12.59 -3.44
C ALA A 175 4.70 12.51 -4.57
N TYR A 176 4.01 11.38 -4.65
CA TYR A 176 2.89 11.11 -5.53
C TYR A 176 1.63 10.93 -4.69
N PHE A 177 0.51 11.43 -5.17
CA PHE A 177 -0.76 11.33 -4.46
C PHE A 177 -1.92 11.54 -5.42
N SER A 178 -3.13 11.27 -4.96
CA SER A 178 -4.36 11.52 -5.70
C SER A 178 -5.01 12.83 -5.22
N SER A 179 -5.40 13.70 -6.14
CA SER A 179 -6.19 14.90 -5.81
C SER A 179 -7.29 15.12 -6.83
N ASN A 180 -8.47 15.59 -6.38
CA ASN A 180 -9.61 15.91 -7.24
C ASN A 180 -9.80 17.41 -7.50
N THR A 181 -8.73 18.22 -7.43
CA THR A 181 -8.79 19.66 -7.70
C THR A 181 -9.39 20.01 -9.08
N GLU A 182 -9.26 19.13 -10.08
CA GLU A 182 -9.80 19.32 -11.43
C GLU A 182 -11.09 18.52 -11.71
N GLY A 183 -11.73 17.97 -10.67
CA GLY A 183 -13.01 17.25 -10.74
C GLY A 183 -12.88 15.74 -10.55
N ASN A 184 -12.08 15.07 -11.36
CA ASN A 184 -11.72 13.66 -11.15
C ASN A 184 -10.47 13.58 -10.28
N PHE A 185 -10.26 12.45 -9.60
CA PHE A 185 -8.96 12.17 -8.99
C PHE A 185 -7.90 12.01 -10.09
N ASP A 186 -6.84 12.81 -9.99
CA ASP A 186 -5.63 12.70 -10.80
C ASP A 186 -4.44 12.32 -9.92
N ILE A 187 -3.49 11.58 -10.49
CA ILE A 187 -2.17 11.37 -9.90
C ILE A 187 -1.34 12.64 -10.07
N CYS A 188 -1.03 13.25 -8.93
CA CYS A 188 -0.19 14.44 -8.80
C CYS A 188 1.20 14.08 -8.29
N LEU A 189 2.15 14.99 -8.54
CA LEU A 189 3.55 14.93 -8.14
C LEU A 189 3.94 16.25 -7.45
N HIS A 190 4.62 16.15 -6.32
CA HIS A 190 5.32 17.26 -5.67
C HIS A 190 6.76 16.85 -5.33
N THR A 191 7.74 17.65 -5.78
CA THR A 191 9.15 17.38 -5.51
C THR A 191 9.56 17.90 -4.13
N LYS A 192 10.19 17.03 -3.34
CA LYS A 192 10.87 17.40 -2.09
C LYS A 192 12.33 17.76 -2.37
N PRO A 193 12.78 18.98 -2.02
CA PRO A 193 14.18 19.35 -2.19
C PRO A 193 15.14 18.37 -1.48
N THR A 194 16.26 18.07 -2.14
CA THR A 194 17.28 17.16 -1.62
C THR A 194 17.81 17.67 -0.28
N GLY A 195 17.93 16.78 0.70
CA GLY A 195 18.45 17.10 2.03
C GLY A 195 17.46 17.83 2.96
N THR A 196 16.22 18.08 2.52
CA THR A 196 15.17 18.58 3.42
C THR A 196 14.53 17.44 4.20
N LEU A 197 14.38 17.65 5.52
CA LEU A 197 13.67 16.74 6.41
C LEU A 197 12.20 16.62 5.99
N ILE A 198 11.62 15.43 6.15
CA ILE A 198 10.25 15.16 5.70
C ILE A 198 9.24 16.05 6.43
N ASP A 199 9.34 16.17 7.76
CA ASP A 199 8.42 17.01 8.55
C ASP A 199 8.54 18.50 8.24
N ALA A 200 9.77 19.01 8.09
CA ALA A 200 10.03 20.39 7.70
C ALA A 200 9.44 20.71 6.31
N TRP A 201 9.44 19.73 5.39
CA TRP A 201 8.84 19.88 4.07
C TRP A 201 7.30 19.77 4.11
N LEU A 202 6.74 18.75 4.77
CA LEU A 202 5.28 18.55 4.88
C LEU A 202 4.57 19.73 5.56
N SER A 203 5.26 20.45 6.45
CA SER A 203 4.72 21.58 7.20
C SER A 203 4.83 22.95 6.50
N LEU A 204 5.42 23.01 5.30
CA LEU A 204 5.44 24.22 4.49
C LEU A 204 4.01 24.69 4.14
N SER A 205 3.87 25.96 3.78
CA SER A 205 2.59 26.47 3.27
C SER A 205 2.21 25.77 1.96
N TYR A 206 0.91 25.65 1.73
CA TYR A 206 0.35 25.04 0.52
C TYR A 206 1.07 25.51 -0.75
N ALA A 207 1.40 24.56 -1.61
CA ALA A 207 1.92 24.82 -2.94
C ALA A 207 1.29 23.87 -3.96
N THR A 208 0.96 24.41 -5.13
CA THR A 208 0.35 23.64 -6.21
C THR A 208 1.28 22.51 -6.67
N SER A 209 0.69 21.32 -6.84
CA SER A 209 1.37 20.13 -7.33
C SER A 209 1.11 19.94 -8.83
N SER A 210 1.99 19.22 -9.53
CA SER A 210 1.86 18.98 -10.98
C SER A 210 1.16 17.65 -11.25
N LYS A 211 0.30 17.59 -12.26
CA LYS A 211 -0.24 16.31 -12.75
C LYS A 211 0.85 15.49 -13.43
N VAL A 212 0.76 14.17 -13.33
CA VAL A 212 1.62 13.24 -14.09
C VAL A 212 0.85 12.81 -15.33
N ASP A 213 0.81 13.67 -16.35
CA ASP A 213 -0.12 13.57 -17.50
C ASP A 213 -0.19 12.19 -18.15
N ILE A 214 0.95 11.50 -18.32
CA ILE A 214 1.00 10.17 -18.96
C ILE A 214 0.28 9.08 -18.16
N LEU A 215 0.12 9.28 -16.85
CA LEU A 215 -0.57 8.35 -15.96
C LEU A 215 -2.06 8.65 -15.87
N ASN A 216 -2.48 9.90 -16.10
CA ASN A 216 -3.86 10.32 -15.96
C ASN A 216 -4.67 10.12 -17.25
N SER A 217 -5.99 10.09 -17.09
CA SER A 217 -6.98 9.85 -18.14
C SER A 217 -8.17 10.79 -17.96
N THR A 218 -9.26 10.54 -18.69
CA THR A 218 -10.53 11.25 -18.48
C THR A 218 -11.37 10.66 -17.34
N GLY A 219 -10.92 9.54 -16.74
CA GLY A 219 -11.52 8.95 -15.54
C GLY A 219 -10.83 9.45 -14.27
N ASP A 220 -11.10 8.77 -13.16
CA ASP A 220 -10.33 8.83 -11.93
C ASP A 220 -9.10 7.93 -12.03
N ASP A 221 -7.94 8.48 -11.74
CA ASP A 221 -6.66 7.82 -11.63
C ASP A 221 -6.10 8.08 -10.23
N LYS A 222 -6.03 7.02 -9.42
CA LYS A 222 -5.79 7.18 -7.98
C LYS A 222 -5.09 5.99 -7.35
N CYS A 223 -4.76 6.14 -6.07
CA CYS A 223 -4.07 5.12 -5.28
C CYS A 223 -2.66 4.78 -5.80
N PRO A 224 -1.80 5.77 -6.12
CA PRO A 224 -0.45 5.47 -6.56
C PRO A 224 0.33 4.78 -5.44
N PHE A 225 1.02 3.71 -5.80
CA PHE A 225 2.02 3.07 -4.95
C PHE A 225 3.26 2.77 -5.79
N ILE A 226 4.43 3.15 -5.29
CA ILE A 226 5.70 2.99 -5.99
C ILE A 226 6.56 1.98 -5.24
N TYR A 227 7.07 1.00 -5.99
CA TYR A 227 8.14 0.13 -5.55
C TYR A 227 9.25 0.11 -6.61
N ARG A 228 10.43 0.58 -6.25
CA ARG A 228 11.58 0.73 -7.16
C ARG A 228 11.22 1.64 -8.35
N LYS A 229 11.14 1.09 -9.55
CA LYS A 229 10.82 1.79 -10.80
C LYS A 229 9.42 1.46 -11.32
N VAL A 230 8.57 0.88 -10.48
CA VAL A 230 7.22 0.51 -10.87
C VAL A 230 6.24 1.31 -10.02
N MET A 231 5.31 1.99 -10.67
CA MET A 231 4.11 2.51 -10.03
C MET A 231 2.96 1.59 -10.36
N VAL A 232 2.17 1.25 -9.36
CA VAL A 232 0.85 0.63 -9.51
C VAL A 232 -0.21 1.60 -9.03
N PHE A 233 -1.39 1.58 -9.65
CA PHE A 233 -2.48 2.47 -9.31
C PHE A 233 -3.83 1.91 -9.80
N ALA A 234 -4.93 2.47 -9.31
CA ALA A 234 -6.29 2.12 -9.70
C ALA A 234 -6.86 3.18 -10.65
N SER A 235 -7.61 2.75 -11.67
CA SER A 235 -8.18 3.63 -12.68
C SER A 235 -9.49 3.09 -13.24
N ASN A 236 -10.48 3.96 -13.43
CA ASN A 236 -11.71 3.65 -14.16
C ASN A 236 -11.69 4.19 -15.61
N ARG A 237 -10.49 4.33 -16.19
CA ARG A 237 -10.31 4.74 -17.58
C ARG A 237 -11.03 3.80 -18.55
N ASP A 238 -11.41 4.35 -19.71
CA ASP A 238 -12.03 3.60 -20.79
C ASP A 238 -11.16 2.40 -21.23
N GLY A 239 -11.82 1.27 -21.50
CA GLY A 239 -11.16 0.03 -21.95
C GLY A 239 -10.72 -0.91 -20.83
N GLY A 240 -11.06 -0.61 -19.57
CA GLY A 240 -10.94 -1.53 -18.43
C GLY A 240 -11.93 -2.70 -18.46
N SER A 241 -11.83 -3.55 -17.43
CA SER A 241 -12.61 -4.78 -17.24
C SER A 241 -13.93 -4.53 -16.50
N GLY A 242 -14.00 -3.46 -15.70
CA GLY A 242 -15.13 -3.15 -14.84
C GLY A 242 -15.14 -1.71 -14.33
N GLY A 243 -15.37 -1.54 -13.02
CA GLY A 243 -15.35 -0.24 -12.33
C GLY A 243 -13.93 0.33 -12.27
N TYR A 244 -13.25 0.17 -11.13
CA TYR A 244 -11.81 0.44 -11.05
C TYR A 244 -10.98 -0.79 -11.40
N ASP A 245 -10.09 -0.63 -12.37
CA ASP A 245 -9.08 -1.62 -12.75
C ASP A 245 -7.70 -1.22 -12.19
N LEU A 246 -6.83 -2.19 -11.94
CA LEU A 246 -5.43 -1.94 -11.61
C LEU A 246 -4.57 -1.79 -12.88
N TYR A 247 -3.66 -0.84 -12.81
CA TYR A 247 -2.66 -0.57 -13.85
C TYR A 247 -1.26 -0.47 -13.23
N PHE A 248 -0.24 -0.65 -14.06
CA PHE A 248 1.14 -0.35 -13.70
C PHE A 248 1.84 0.50 -14.76
N SER A 249 2.82 1.30 -14.34
CA SER A 249 3.71 2.04 -15.23
C SER A 249 5.17 1.87 -14.78
N ILE A 250 6.07 1.88 -15.76
CA ILE A 250 7.52 1.70 -15.54
C ILE A 250 8.23 3.03 -15.69
N PHE A 251 8.99 3.42 -14.66
CA PHE A 251 9.86 4.58 -14.70
C PHE A 251 11.16 4.25 -15.45
N SER A 252 11.39 4.94 -16.56
CA SER A 252 12.60 4.78 -17.37
C SER A 252 13.00 6.10 -17.99
N ASN A 253 14.31 6.35 -18.14
CA ASN A 253 14.84 7.56 -18.76
C ASN A 253 14.26 8.87 -18.15
N GLY A 254 14.06 8.89 -16.83
CA GLY A 254 13.58 10.07 -16.10
C GLY A 254 12.07 10.32 -16.18
N ASN A 255 11.29 9.44 -16.81
CA ASN A 255 9.84 9.62 -16.96
C ASN A 255 9.07 8.31 -16.72
N TRP A 256 7.80 8.43 -16.35
CA TRP A 256 6.86 7.31 -16.36
C TRP A 256 6.47 6.94 -17.79
N GLY A 257 6.34 5.64 -18.05
CA GLY A 257 5.82 5.12 -19.31
C GLY A 257 4.29 5.16 -19.39
N ALA A 258 3.76 4.78 -20.55
CA ALA A 258 2.32 4.56 -20.69
C ALA A 258 1.88 3.42 -19.75
N PRO A 259 0.76 3.59 -19.03
CA PRO A 259 0.27 2.58 -18.10
C PRO A 259 -0.25 1.33 -18.84
N THR A 260 -0.02 0.17 -18.25
CA THR A 260 -0.43 -1.14 -18.73
C THR A 260 -1.46 -1.74 -17.76
N ASN A 261 -2.58 -2.22 -18.29
CA ASN A 261 -3.63 -2.90 -17.50
C ASN A 261 -3.11 -4.26 -17.01
N PHE A 262 -3.39 -4.63 -15.75
CA PHE A 262 -2.96 -5.92 -15.19
C PHE A 262 -3.65 -7.16 -15.81
N GLY A 263 -4.70 -6.95 -16.60
CA GLY A 263 -5.43 -8.00 -17.33
C GLY A 263 -6.37 -8.80 -16.44
N SER A 264 -7.12 -9.71 -17.07
CA SER A 264 -8.26 -10.42 -16.47
C SER A 264 -7.91 -11.43 -15.38
N GLY A 265 -6.63 -11.68 -15.10
CA GLY A 265 -6.20 -12.48 -13.96
C GLY A 265 -6.30 -11.72 -12.63
N ILE A 266 -6.24 -10.39 -12.70
CA ILE A 266 -6.30 -9.49 -11.56
C ILE A 266 -7.57 -8.65 -11.63
N ASN A 267 -7.81 -7.99 -12.78
CA ASN A 267 -8.93 -7.10 -12.99
C ASN A 267 -10.21 -7.88 -13.34
N THR A 268 -11.33 -7.44 -12.79
CA THR A 268 -12.64 -8.09 -12.96
C THR A 268 -13.72 -7.07 -13.32
N ALA A 269 -14.98 -7.48 -13.33
CA ALA A 269 -16.10 -6.54 -13.49
C ALA A 269 -16.36 -5.72 -12.21
N SER A 270 -15.78 -6.14 -11.08
CA SER A 270 -15.84 -5.46 -9.79
C SER A 270 -14.79 -4.34 -9.71
N ASP A 271 -14.75 -3.64 -8.59
CA ASP A 271 -13.70 -2.67 -8.29
C ASP A 271 -12.48 -3.40 -7.73
N GLU A 272 -11.33 -3.09 -8.29
CA GLU A 272 -10.01 -3.35 -7.74
C GLU A 272 -9.35 -2.04 -7.33
N TYR A 273 -8.85 -2.02 -6.09
CA TYR A 273 -8.47 -0.78 -5.43
C TYR A 273 -7.18 -0.95 -4.63
N ARG A 274 -6.44 0.14 -4.49
CA ARG A 274 -5.26 0.24 -3.60
C ARG A 274 -4.24 -0.88 -3.78
N PRO A 275 -3.63 -0.96 -4.98
CA PRO A 275 -2.57 -1.90 -5.20
C PRO A 275 -1.33 -1.49 -4.42
N VAL A 276 -0.70 -2.44 -3.75
CA VAL A 276 0.67 -2.33 -3.26
C VAL A 276 1.47 -3.52 -3.74
N ILE A 277 2.75 -3.31 -4.03
CA ILE A 277 3.62 -4.34 -4.55
C ILE A 277 4.91 -4.43 -3.74
N ALA A 278 5.43 -5.64 -3.62
CA ALA A 278 6.70 -5.87 -2.97
C ALA A 278 7.36 -7.14 -3.53
N GLY A 279 8.64 -7.32 -3.22
CA GLY A 279 9.41 -8.48 -3.63
C GLY A 279 10.23 -9.01 -2.48
N ASP A 280 10.52 -10.30 -2.55
CA ASP A 280 11.38 -11.04 -1.63
C ASP A 280 12.55 -11.61 -2.42
N GLU A 281 13.78 -11.46 -1.91
CA GLU A 281 14.99 -11.93 -2.60
C GLU A 281 15.04 -13.47 -2.71
N GLU A 282 14.35 -14.18 -1.82
CA GLU A 282 14.20 -15.64 -1.85
C GLU A 282 13.13 -16.10 -2.86
N PHE A 283 12.46 -15.17 -3.54
CA PHE A 283 11.43 -15.44 -4.54
C PHE A 283 11.86 -14.96 -5.94
N THR A 284 11.26 -15.56 -6.98
CA THR A 284 11.58 -15.27 -8.38
C THR A 284 10.78 -14.11 -8.98
N ASN A 285 9.60 -13.85 -8.42
CA ASN A 285 8.64 -12.83 -8.88
C ASN A 285 8.31 -11.85 -7.74
N GLN A 286 7.45 -10.87 -8.01
CA GLN A 286 6.90 -9.97 -6.98
C GLN A 286 5.52 -10.46 -6.55
N TYR A 287 4.98 -9.84 -5.52
CA TYR A 287 3.58 -10.00 -5.16
C TYR A 287 2.85 -8.66 -5.18
N LEU A 288 1.54 -8.74 -5.39
CA LEU A 288 0.57 -7.67 -5.34
C LEU A 288 -0.41 -7.98 -4.21
N MET A 289 -0.64 -6.98 -3.36
CA MET A 289 -1.78 -6.97 -2.47
C MET A 289 -2.70 -5.82 -2.84
N PHE A 290 -4.00 -6.04 -2.82
CA PHE A 290 -5.00 -5.05 -3.22
C PHE A 290 -6.33 -5.35 -2.56
N SER A 291 -7.27 -4.41 -2.66
CA SER A 291 -8.63 -4.55 -2.15
C SER A 291 -9.62 -4.74 -3.30
N SER A 292 -10.66 -5.56 -3.14
CA SER A 292 -11.69 -5.69 -4.17
C SER A 292 -13.05 -6.06 -3.60
N ASN A 293 -14.10 -5.58 -4.25
CA ASN A 293 -15.49 -5.96 -3.96
C ASN A 293 -16.00 -7.10 -4.87
N ARG A 294 -15.08 -7.95 -5.35
CA ARG A 294 -15.42 -9.14 -6.13
C ARG A 294 -16.25 -10.14 -5.32
N PRO A 295 -17.22 -10.83 -5.96
CA PRO A 295 -18.00 -11.87 -5.29
C PRO A 295 -17.13 -12.98 -4.70
N GLY A 296 -17.55 -13.51 -3.55
CA GLY A 296 -16.86 -14.61 -2.85
C GLY A 296 -15.90 -14.16 -1.74
N GLY A 297 -15.77 -12.85 -1.52
CA GLY A 297 -15.17 -12.26 -0.32
C GLY A 297 -16.04 -12.41 0.93
N GLN A 298 -15.55 -11.93 2.07
CA GLN A 298 -16.28 -11.93 3.34
C GLN A 298 -17.19 -10.72 3.52
N GLY A 299 -16.83 -9.58 2.93
CA GLY A 299 -17.50 -8.30 3.14
C GLY A 299 -17.80 -7.57 1.84
N GLY A 300 -17.85 -6.23 1.91
CA GLY A 300 -17.98 -5.39 0.73
C GLY A 300 -16.66 -5.36 -0.04
N PHE A 301 -15.65 -4.65 0.48
CA PHE A 301 -14.26 -4.80 0.06
C PHE A 301 -13.50 -5.79 0.93
N ASP A 302 -12.69 -6.64 0.28
CA ASP A 302 -11.80 -7.59 0.91
C ASP A 302 -10.35 -7.39 0.42
N LEU A 303 -9.38 -7.75 1.25
CA LEU A 303 -7.96 -7.80 0.89
C LEU A 303 -7.60 -9.11 0.19
N TYR A 304 -6.83 -9.00 -0.89
CA TYR A 304 -6.35 -10.11 -1.71
C TYR A 304 -4.84 -10.05 -1.90
N PHE A 305 -4.25 -11.21 -2.17
CA PHE A 305 -2.83 -11.43 -2.46
C PHE A 305 -2.68 -12.24 -3.75
N THR A 306 -1.70 -11.91 -4.59
CA THR A 306 -1.30 -12.73 -5.74
C THR A 306 0.15 -12.47 -6.13
N GLY A 307 0.80 -13.46 -6.75
CA GLY A 307 2.07 -13.29 -7.44
C GLY A 307 1.91 -12.52 -8.75
N ILE A 308 2.91 -11.72 -9.09
CA ILE A 308 2.93 -10.92 -10.32
C ILE A 308 4.32 -10.87 -10.95
N ASP A 309 4.33 -10.79 -12.27
CA ASP A 309 5.50 -10.48 -13.08
C ASP A 309 5.20 -9.30 -13.99
N PHE A 310 6.06 -8.28 -13.96
CA PHE A 310 5.95 -7.12 -14.88
C PHE A 310 6.55 -7.40 -16.26
N ALA A 311 6.86 -8.66 -16.56
CA ALA A 311 7.51 -9.09 -17.79
C ALA A 311 6.64 -10.09 -18.57
N LYS A 312 6.14 -9.65 -19.72
CA LYS A 312 6.15 -10.43 -20.96
C LYS A 312 6.58 -9.53 -22.11
#